data_AF-A0A519EJW2-F1
#
_entry.id   AF-A0A519EJW2-F1
#
_cell.length_a   1.000
_cell.length_b   1.000
_cell.length_c   1.000
_cell.angle_alpha   90.00
_cell.angle_beta   90.00
_cell.angle_gamma   90.00
#
_symmetry.space_group_name_H-M   'P 1'
#
loop_
_entity.id
_entity.type
_entity.pdbx_description
1 polymer ?
#
loop_
_entity_poly.entity_id
_entity_poly.type
_entity_poly.pdbx_seq_one_letter_code
_entity_poly.pdbx_strand_id
1 'polypeptide(L)'
;MAVDLGRDAGVRLGGRLVRAPAGAGAHGVGSTRVNGKAATISAAQAEADTRHWLERAVIGLNLCPFAKAVHVKGQVHYVVHLGDDDDAGLLDVLLAEAQALVDRPASERDTTLLMAPHTLADFLDFNDFTARAERRLARAGFEGTLQLASFHPRFQFGGTEADDIGNATNRAPYPTLHLLREESIDRAVEAFPEAEAIFERNIETLESLGRAGWAALTVGVGGASR
;
A
#
# COMPACT_ATOMS: atom_id res chain seq x y z
N MET A 1 24.30 13.16 5.97
CA MET A 1 25.37 12.97 4.97
C MET A 1 24.88 11.95 3.96
N ALA A 2 24.79 12.37 2.70
CA ALA A 2 24.54 11.62 1.46
C ALA A 2 23.50 10.48 1.50
N VAL A 3 22.27 10.77 1.04
CA VAL A 3 21.30 9.74 0.63
C VAL A 3 21.54 9.49 -0.85
N ASP A 4 21.87 8.26 -1.19
CA ASP A 4 22.12 7.78 -2.55
C ASP A 4 20.78 7.76 -3.31
N LEU A 5 20.44 8.90 -3.90
CA LEU A 5 19.44 9.02 -4.95
C LEU A 5 20.11 8.48 -6.23
N GLY A 6 19.81 7.23 -6.55
CA GLY A 6 20.16 6.63 -7.83
C GLY A 6 21.39 5.74 -7.79
N ARG A 7 21.16 4.43 -7.70
CA ARG A 7 21.92 3.45 -8.48
C ARG A 7 21.01 2.29 -8.87
N ASP A 8 20.90 2.15 -10.20
CA ASP A 8 20.23 1.13 -11.00
C ASP A 8 18.69 1.24 -11.08
N ALA A 9 18.24 2.14 -11.96
CA ALA A 9 17.02 2.15 -12.79
C ALA A 9 15.73 1.40 -12.34
N GLY A 10 15.47 1.25 -11.04
CA GLY A 10 14.21 0.74 -10.52
C GLY A 10 13.62 1.74 -9.54
N VAL A 11 12.51 2.38 -9.89
CA VAL A 11 11.80 3.30 -9.00
C VAL A 11 11.23 2.50 -7.83
N ARG A 12 11.99 2.45 -6.72
CA ARG A 12 11.47 1.98 -5.43
C ARG A 12 10.45 2.98 -4.93
N LEU A 13 9.17 2.67 -5.15
CA LEU A 13 8.03 3.40 -4.59
C LEU A 13 7.93 3.10 -3.09
N GLY A 14 8.86 3.64 -2.31
CA GLY A 14 8.97 3.39 -0.88
C GLY A 14 10.02 4.32 -0.26
N GLY A 15 9.58 5.53 0.10
CA GLY A 15 10.38 6.43 0.92
C GLY A 15 10.77 5.77 2.25
N ARG A 16 11.93 6.13 2.80
CA ARG A 16 12.48 5.56 4.03
C ARG A 16 11.45 5.66 5.18
N LEU A 17 10.93 4.51 5.63
CA LEU A 17 9.90 4.45 6.66
C LEU A 17 10.47 4.72 8.07
N VAL A 18 9.59 5.20 8.96
CA VAL A 18 9.86 5.39 10.39
C VAL A 18 10.32 4.06 10.99
N ARG A 19 11.46 4.04 11.68
CA ARG A 19 11.74 3.01 12.68
C ARG A 19 11.14 3.47 14.01
N ALA A 20 10.34 2.62 14.65
CA ALA A 20 9.90 2.87 16.02
C ALA A 20 11.12 3.05 16.94
N PRO A 21 11.09 3.98 17.91
CA PRO A 21 12.13 4.05 18.92
C PRO A 21 12.12 2.74 19.73
N ALA A 22 13.30 2.17 19.95
CA ALA A 22 13.45 0.98 20.79
C ALA A 22 13.07 1.33 22.23
N GLY A 23 11.89 0.91 22.67
CA GLY A 23 11.47 0.92 24.07
C GLY A 23 10.23 1.76 24.36
N ALA A 24 9.06 1.10 24.37
CA ALA A 24 7.92 1.52 25.17
C ALA A 24 7.27 0.26 25.74
N GLY A 25 7.45 0.06 27.05
CA GLY A 25 6.95 -1.09 27.79
C GLY A 25 5.42 -1.12 27.86
N ALA A 26 4.89 -2.33 27.91
CA ALA A 26 3.50 -2.62 28.14
C ALA A 26 3.02 -2.03 29.49
N HIS A 27 2.02 -1.15 29.44
CA HIS A 27 1.15 -0.87 30.58
C HIS A 27 -0.29 -0.84 30.11
N GLY A 28 -1.01 -1.92 30.42
CA GLY A 28 -2.45 -2.01 30.27
C GLY A 28 -3.15 -1.17 31.33
N VAL A 29 -4.20 -0.47 30.91
CA VAL A 29 -5.30 -0.03 31.77
C VAL A 29 -6.60 -0.37 31.05
N GLY A 30 -7.47 -1.09 31.74
CA GLY A 30 -8.65 -1.75 31.19
C GLY A 30 -9.65 -0.80 30.54
N SER A 31 -10.15 -1.22 29.38
CA SER A 31 -11.29 -0.60 28.71
C SER A 31 -12.56 -1.40 28.98
N THR A 32 -13.53 -0.73 29.56
CA THR A 32 -14.90 -1.21 29.75
C THR A 32 -15.49 -1.54 28.37
N ARG A 33 -15.86 -2.81 28.15
CA ARG A 33 -16.48 -3.28 26.90
C ARG A 33 -17.79 -2.53 26.66
N VAL A 34 -17.76 -1.61 25.70
CA VAL A 34 -18.96 -1.15 25.00
C VAL A 34 -19.28 -2.23 23.96
N ASN A 35 -20.35 -2.97 24.20
CA ASN A 35 -20.90 -3.94 23.25
C ASN A 35 -21.47 -3.20 22.04
N GLY A 36 -20.65 -3.05 21.01
CA GLY A 36 -21.05 -2.79 19.63
C GLY A 36 -20.09 -3.57 18.75
N LYS A 37 -20.51 -4.76 18.28
CA LYS A 37 -19.70 -5.55 17.35
C LYS A 37 -19.56 -4.70 16.08
N ALA A 38 -18.40 -4.09 15.88
CA ALA A 38 -18.09 -3.42 14.62
C ALA A 38 -18.38 -4.42 13.49
N ALA A 39 -19.09 -3.98 12.45
CA ALA A 39 -19.47 -4.86 11.35
C ALA A 39 -18.18 -5.43 10.73
N THR A 40 -18.05 -6.76 10.70
CA THR A 40 -16.92 -7.44 10.06
C THR A 40 -16.91 -7.10 8.58
N ILE A 41 -15.87 -6.40 8.12
CA ILE A 41 -15.61 -6.11 6.71
C ILE A 41 -15.55 -7.43 5.92
N SER A 42 -16.35 -7.54 4.86
CA SER A 42 -16.32 -8.68 3.95
C SER A 42 -15.24 -8.51 2.89
N ALA A 43 -14.84 -9.61 2.24
CA ALA A 43 -13.93 -9.54 1.09
C ALA A 43 -14.48 -8.66 -0.03
N ALA A 44 -15.78 -8.78 -0.35
CA ALA A 44 -16.43 -7.96 -1.37
C ALA A 44 -16.38 -6.47 -1.03
N GLN A 45 -16.58 -6.10 0.24
CA GLN A 45 -16.47 -4.72 0.68
C GLN A 45 -15.02 -4.22 0.57
N ALA A 46 -14.05 -5.01 1.03
CA ALA A 46 -12.65 -4.62 1.02
C ALA A 46 -12.11 -4.43 -0.41
N GLU A 47 -12.53 -5.28 -1.34
CA GLU A 47 -12.21 -5.14 -2.76
C GLU A 47 -12.88 -3.90 -3.37
N ALA A 48 -14.18 -3.69 -3.13
CA ALA A 48 -14.90 -2.54 -3.66
C ALA A 48 -14.30 -1.21 -3.18
N ASP A 49 -14.00 -1.08 -1.89
CA ASP A 49 -13.36 0.13 -1.33
C ASP A 49 -11.97 0.36 -1.90
N THR A 50 -11.17 -0.69 -2.07
CA THR A 50 -9.81 -0.58 -2.64
C THR A 50 -9.86 -0.20 -4.11
N ARG A 51 -10.83 -0.72 -4.88
CA ARG A 51 -11.07 -0.29 -6.27
C ARG A 51 -11.46 1.18 -6.34
N HIS A 52 -12.41 1.60 -5.51
CA HIS A 52 -12.83 3.00 -5.41
C HIS A 52 -11.66 3.94 -5.04
N TRP A 53 -10.84 3.54 -4.06
CA TRP A 53 -9.62 4.26 -3.71
C TRP A 53 -8.62 4.36 -4.88
N LEU A 54 -8.37 3.25 -5.58
CA LEU A 54 -7.49 3.23 -6.74
C LEU A 54 -7.98 4.19 -7.83
N GLU A 55 -9.28 4.18 -8.12
CA GLU A 55 -9.88 5.00 -9.17
C GLU A 55 -9.91 6.49 -8.80
N ARG A 56 -10.30 6.83 -7.57
CA ARG A 56 -10.53 8.20 -7.14
C ARG A 56 -9.27 8.91 -6.66
N ALA A 57 -8.46 8.26 -5.85
CA ALA A 57 -7.25 8.84 -5.29
C ALA A 57 -6.06 8.60 -6.22
N VAL A 58 -5.70 7.34 -6.46
CA VAL A 58 -4.44 7.02 -7.18
C VAL A 58 -4.50 7.46 -8.64
N ILE A 59 -5.56 7.08 -9.37
CA ILE A 59 -5.75 7.44 -10.78
C ILE A 59 -6.33 8.85 -10.90
N GLY A 60 -7.38 9.16 -10.13
CA GLY A 60 -8.11 10.42 -10.24
C GLY A 60 -7.29 11.66 -9.90
N LEU A 61 -6.36 11.56 -8.94
CA LEU A 61 -5.40 12.64 -8.64
C LEU A 61 -4.06 12.45 -9.36
N ASN A 62 -3.91 11.40 -10.18
CA ASN A 62 -2.67 11.07 -10.87
C ASN A 62 -1.46 10.88 -9.91
N LEU A 63 -1.69 10.26 -8.75
CA LEU A 63 -0.60 9.96 -7.78
C LEU A 63 0.35 8.87 -8.30
N CYS A 64 -0.15 7.98 -9.14
CA CYS A 64 0.68 7.01 -9.84
C CYS A 64 0.36 7.06 -11.34
N PRO A 65 1.28 7.60 -12.18
CA PRO A 65 1.02 7.74 -13.62
C PRO A 65 0.88 6.38 -14.33
N PHE A 66 1.34 5.29 -13.70
CA PHE A 66 1.32 3.95 -14.26
C PHE A 66 0.00 3.21 -14.02
N ALA A 67 -0.72 3.57 -12.94
CA ALA A 67 -1.87 2.81 -12.46
C ALA A 67 -3.03 2.74 -13.47
N LYS A 68 -3.28 3.84 -14.21
CA LYS A 68 -4.42 3.93 -15.13
C LYS A 68 -4.36 2.88 -16.24
N ALA A 69 -3.20 2.67 -16.84
CA ALA A 69 -3.05 1.74 -17.96
C ALA A 69 -3.27 0.30 -17.52
N VAL A 70 -2.68 -0.10 -16.39
CA VAL A 70 -2.82 -1.43 -15.79
C VAL A 70 -4.27 -1.70 -15.36
N HIS A 71 -4.91 -0.71 -14.72
CA HIS A 71 -6.30 -0.81 -14.29
C HIS A 71 -7.28 -0.96 -15.47
N VAL A 72 -7.20 -0.11 -16.49
CA VAL A 72 -8.10 -0.15 -17.66
C VAL A 72 -7.96 -1.46 -18.45
N LYS A 73 -6.76 -2.06 -18.48
CA LYS A 73 -6.51 -3.35 -19.11
C LYS A 73 -6.95 -4.55 -18.26
N GLY A 74 -7.47 -4.34 -17.04
CA GLY A 74 -7.89 -5.41 -16.15
C GLY A 74 -6.74 -6.22 -15.55
N GLN A 75 -5.54 -5.64 -15.46
CA GLN A 75 -4.31 -6.34 -15.08
C GLN A 75 -3.99 -6.25 -13.57
N VAL A 76 -4.87 -5.61 -12.79
CA VAL A 76 -4.79 -5.55 -11.33
C VAL A 76 -5.55 -6.72 -10.73
N HIS A 77 -4.85 -7.59 -10.01
CA HIS A 77 -5.48 -8.63 -9.20
C HIS A 77 -5.71 -8.14 -7.77
N TYR A 78 -6.88 -8.43 -7.21
CA TYR A 78 -7.25 -8.05 -5.84
C TYR A 78 -7.44 -9.31 -5.01
N VAL A 79 -6.81 -9.34 -3.83
CA VAL A 79 -6.87 -10.46 -2.89
C VAL A 79 -7.18 -9.90 -1.51
N VAL A 80 -8.03 -10.60 -0.75
CA VAL A 80 -8.38 -10.20 0.60
C VAL A 80 -8.03 -11.31 1.58
N HIS A 81 -7.18 -11.00 2.55
CA HIS A 81 -6.91 -11.84 3.71
C HIS A 81 -7.88 -11.49 4.83
N LEU A 82 -8.76 -12.44 5.18
CA LEU A 82 -9.76 -12.27 6.25
C LEU A 82 -9.34 -12.94 7.57
N GLY A 83 -8.08 -13.34 7.73
CA GLY A 83 -7.58 -13.93 8.97
C GLY A 83 -7.52 -12.88 10.08
N ASP A 84 -8.35 -13.01 11.10
CA ASP A 84 -8.37 -12.13 12.27
C ASP A 84 -7.02 -12.19 13.01
N ASP A 85 -6.28 -11.07 13.04
CA ASP A 85 -4.95 -10.96 13.67
C ASP A 85 -3.93 -12.05 13.26
N ASP A 86 -4.07 -12.61 12.05
CA ASP A 86 -3.20 -13.66 11.51
C ASP A 86 -2.14 -13.14 10.53
N ASP A 87 -1.05 -12.58 11.09
CA ASP A 87 0.12 -12.14 10.31
C ASP A 87 0.83 -13.29 9.59
N ALA A 88 0.83 -14.48 10.17
CA ALA A 88 1.54 -15.63 9.59
C ALA A 88 0.84 -16.09 8.31
N GLY A 89 -0.48 -16.24 8.36
CA GLY A 89 -1.30 -16.54 7.19
C GLY A 89 -1.23 -15.43 6.14
N LEU A 90 -1.20 -14.15 6.54
CA LEU A 90 -1.04 -13.04 5.60
C LEU A 90 0.27 -13.14 4.80
N LEU A 91 1.37 -13.52 5.47
CA LEU A 91 2.66 -13.71 4.83
C LEU A 91 2.68 -14.91 3.88
N ASP A 92 1.99 -15.99 4.23
CA ASP A 92 1.86 -17.17 3.36
C ASP A 92 1.02 -16.84 2.10
N VAL A 93 -0.06 -16.08 2.26
CA VAL A 93 -0.86 -15.56 1.14
C VAL A 93 -0.01 -14.65 0.24
N LEU A 94 0.79 -13.75 0.82
CA LEU A 94 1.69 -12.89 0.05
C LEU A 94 2.65 -13.70 -0.83
N LEU A 95 3.26 -14.77 -0.28
CA LEU A 95 4.17 -15.62 -1.04
C LEU A 95 3.46 -16.41 -2.14
N ALA A 96 2.26 -16.93 -1.86
CA ALA A 96 1.44 -17.60 -2.86
C ALA A 96 1.07 -16.65 -4.00
N GLU A 97 0.70 -15.41 -3.69
CA GLU A 97 0.36 -14.39 -4.68
C GLU A 97 1.58 -13.90 -5.47
N ALA A 98 2.76 -13.83 -4.85
CA ALA A 98 4.01 -13.55 -5.56
C ALA A 98 4.32 -14.64 -6.61
N GLN A 99 4.21 -15.92 -6.23
CA GLN A 99 4.38 -17.01 -7.17
C GLN A 99 3.32 -16.98 -8.29
N ALA A 100 2.05 -16.81 -7.91
CA ALA A 100 0.93 -16.74 -8.85
C ALA A 100 1.02 -15.57 -9.84
N LEU A 101 1.64 -14.45 -9.42
CA LEU A 101 1.94 -13.32 -10.28
C LEU A 101 3.01 -13.71 -11.31
N VAL A 102 4.16 -14.25 -10.88
CA VAL A 102 5.25 -14.59 -11.83
C VAL A 102 4.85 -15.69 -12.82
N ASP A 103 4.00 -16.64 -12.41
CA ASP A 103 3.54 -17.75 -13.25
C ASP A 103 2.57 -17.32 -14.36
N ARG A 104 2.05 -16.10 -14.32
CA ARG A 104 1.12 -15.54 -15.31
C ARG A 104 1.83 -14.52 -16.20
N PRO A 105 1.42 -14.38 -17.48
CA PRO A 105 1.93 -13.30 -18.31
C PRO A 105 1.43 -11.94 -17.81
N ALA A 106 2.27 -10.90 -17.93
CA ALA A 106 1.92 -9.52 -17.54
C ALA A 106 0.69 -8.98 -18.29
N SER A 107 0.41 -9.51 -19.49
CA SER A 107 -0.80 -9.18 -20.27
C SER A 107 -2.09 -9.55 -19.55
N GLU A 108 -2.07 -10.58 -18.70
CA GLU A 108 -3.23 -11.06 -17.92
C GLU A 108 -3.23 -10.50 -16.50
N ARG A 109 -2.08 -10.49 -15.84
CA ARG A 109 -1.91 -9.99 -14.47
C ARG A 109 -0.55 -9.34 -14.32
N ASP A 110 -0.55 -8.03 -14.15
CA ASP A 110 0.68 -7.24 -14.03
C ASP A 110 1.00 -6.90 -12.57
N THR A 111 -0.03 -6.84 -11.72
CA THR A 111 0.15 -6.50 -10.31
C THR A 111 -0.90 -7.13 -9.40
N THR A 112 -0.63 -7.13 -8.09
CA THR A 112 -1.50 -7.69 -7.06
C THR A 112 -1.61 -6.79 -5.86
N LEU A 113 -2.83 -6.40 -5.50
CA LEU A 113 -3.15 -5.73 -4.24
C LEU A 113 -3.72 -6.76 -3.27
N LEU A 114 -3.01 -6.97 -2.15
CA LEU A 114 -3.40 -7.86 -1.05
C LEU A 114 -3.84 -7.01 0.15
N MET A 115 -5.14 -7.01 0.44
CA MET A 115 -5.75 -6.26 1.54
C MET A 115 -5.96 -7.15 2.76
N ALA A 116 -5.64 -6.64 3.95
CA ALA A 116 -5.83 -7.32 5.22
C ALA A 116 -6.73 -6.48 6.18
N PRO A 117 -8.06 -6.43 5.95
CA PRO A 117 -8.95 -5.56 6.72
C PRO A 117 -9.03 -5.88 8.23
N HIS A 118 -8.66 -7.09 8.65
CA HIS A 118 -8.76 -7.59 10.03
C HIS A 118 -7.40 -7.89 10.67
N THR A 119 -6.31 -7.42 10.07
CA THR A 119 -4.94 -7.72 10.51
C THR A 119 -4.09 -6.46 10.39
N LEU A 120 -3.09 -6.28 11.26
CA LEU A 120 -2.13 -5.16 11.17
C LEU A 120 -2.79 -3.77 11.14
N ALA A 121 -3.81 -3.56 11.97
CA ALA A 121 -4.47 -2.25 12.10
C ALA A 121 -3.58 -1.17 12.74
N ASP A 122 -2.59 -1.60 13.54
CA ASP A 122 -1.53 -0.72 14.04
C ASP A 122 -0.45 -0.50 12.96
N PHE A 123 -0.11 0.77 12.72
CA PHE A 123 0.83 1.12 11.66
C PHE A 123 2.26 0.68 11.96
N LEU A 124 2.69 0.67 13.22
CA LEU A 124 4.05 0.27 13.57
C LEU A 124 4.21 -1.23 13.43
N ASP A 125 3.21 -2.01 13.85
CA ASP A 125 3.17 -3.46 13.62
C ASP A 125 3.17 -3.76 12.11
N PHE A 126 2.35 -3.05 11.32
CA PHE A 126 2.34 -3.16 9.86
C PHE A 126 3.71 -2.84 9.24
N ASN A 127 4.38 -1.80 9.71
CA ASN A 127 5.69 -1.39 9.22
C ASN A 127 6.81 -2.41 9.56
N ASP A 128 6.76 -3.03 10.74
CA ASP A 128 7.67 -4.12 11.08
C ASP A 128 7.36 -5.38 10.26
N PHE A 129 6.09 -5.62 9.97
CA PHE A 129 5.63 -6.69 9.08
C PHE A 129 6.14 -6.50 7.64
N THR A 130 6.04 -5.31 7.05
CA THR A 130 6.49 -5.07 5.67
C THR A 130 7.97 -5.38 5.51
N ALA A 131 8.81 -4.98 6.45
CA ALA A 131 10.23 -5.32 6.44
C ALA A 131 10.47 -6.85 6.52
N ARG A 132 9.63 -7.59 7.28
CA ARG A 132 9.68 -9.06 7.30
C ARG A 132 9.25 -9.66 5.96
N ALA A 133 8.19 -9.12 5.36
CA ALA A 133 7.66 -9.56 4.08
C ALA A 133 8.69 -9.41 2.94
N GLU A 134 9.34 -8.25 2.83
CA GLU A 134 10.43 -8.01 1.86
C GLU A 134 11.54 -9.05 1.98
N ARG A 135 12.03 -9.30 3.21
CA ARG A 135 13.08 -10.31 3.45
C ARG A 135 12.64 -11.72 3.05
N ARG A 136 11.35 -12.03 3.17
CA ARG A 136 10.78 -13.33 2.82
C ARG A 136 10.62 -13.49 1.32
N LEU A 137 10.17 -12.45 0.62
CA LEU A 137 10.13 -12.41 -0.85
C LEU A 137 11.53 -12.58 -1.45
N ALA A 138 12.52 -11.86 -0.93
CA ALA A 138 13.91 -11.98 -1.37
C ALA A 138 14.45 -13.41 -1.18
N ARG A 139 14.26 -14.01 0.00
CA ARG A 139 14.66 -15.40 0.27
C ARG A 139 13.94 -16.44 -0.60
N ALA A 140 12.73 -16.12 -1.07
CA ALA A 140 11.98 -16.95 -1.99
C ALA A 140 12.41 -16.77 -3.46
N GLY A 141 13.36 -15.88 -3.74
CA GLY A 141 13.91 -15.67 -5.08
C GLY A 141 13.16 -14.62 -5.92
N PHE A 142 12.35 -13.76 -5.30
CA PHE A 142 11.61 -12.70 -6.00
C PHE A 142 12.36 -11.35 -6.06
N GLU A 143 13.53 -11.24 -5.42
CA GLU A 143 14.37 -10.04 -5.51
C GLU A 143 14.83 -9.80 -6.97
N GLY A 144 14.71 -8.56 -7.46
CA GLY A 144 15.01 -8.22 -8.85
C GLY A 144 13.92 -8.61 -9.84
N THR A 145 12.80 -9.18 -9.35
CA THR A 145 11.66 -9.61 -10.16
C THR A 145 10.37 -8.92 -9.72
N LEU A 146 10.13 -8.89 -8.41
CA LEU A 146 8.96 -8.26 -7.81
C LEU A 146 9.37 -7.22 -6.76
N GLN A 147 8.77 -6.05 -6.86
CA GLN A 147 8.83 -5.01 -5.85
C GLN A 147 7.59 -5.09 -4.94
N LEU A 148 7.81 -4.90 -3.62
CA LEU A 148 6.74 -4.75 -2.65
C LEU A 148 6.55 -3.27 -2.30
N ALA A 149 5.38 -2.71 -2.63
CA ALA A 149 4.93 -1.44 -2.08
C ALA A 149 3.91 -1.68 -0.96
N SER A 150 3.73 -0.69 -0.07
CA SER A 150 2.86 -0.82 1.09
C SER A 150 2.03 0.43 1.32
N PHE A 151 0.78 0.22 1.74
CA PHE A 151 -0.20 1.25 2.03
C PHE A 151 -0.93 0.91 3.33
N HIS A 152 -1.28 1.94 4.10
CA HIS A 152 -1.92 1.76 5.39
C HIS A 152 -2.88 2.92 5.70
N PRO A 153 -4.04 2.71 6.35
CA PRO A 153 -4.98 3.81 6.66
C PRO A 153 -4.35 4.91 7.51
N ARG A 154 -3.37 4.51 8.33
CA ARG A 154 -2.60 5.38 9.23
C ARG A 154 -1.15 5.55 8.79
N PHE A 155 -0.86 5.40 7.49
CA PHE A 155 0.51 5.58 6.98
C PHE A 155 1.07 6.94 7.40
N GLN A 156 2.34 6.93 7.82
CA GLN A 156 3.10 8.11 8.23
C GLN A 156 4.56 7.98 7.77
N PHE A 157 5.05 8.98 7.03
CA PHE A 157 6.46 9.07 6.65
C PHE A 157 7.34 9.53 7.81
N GLY A 158 8.61 9.12 7.77
CA GLY A 158 9.64 9.59 8.70
C GLY A 158 9.73 11.10 8.75
N GLY A 159 9.58 11.68 9.95
CA GLY A 159 9.71 13.12 10.17
C GLY A 159 8.48 13.97 9.82
N THR A 160 7.33 13.35 9.53
CA THR A 160 6.05 14.05 9.34
C THR A 160 5.16 13.93 10.56
N GLU A 161 4.21 14.84 10.72
CA GLU A 161 3.16 14.72 11.73
C GLU A 161 2.11 13.69 11.30
N ALA A 162 1.45 13.04 12.27
CA ALA A 162 0.48 11.98 11.98
C ALA A 162 -0.72 12.47 11.16
N ASP A 163 -1.04 13.76 11.22
CA ASP A 163 -2.12 14.33 10.43
C ASP A 163 -1.62 14.88 9.08
N ASP A 164 -0.33 15.04 8.80
CA ASP A 164 0.19 15.62 7.55
C ASP A 164 -0.50 15.02 6.30
N ILE A 165 -0.97 15.89 5.40
CA ILE A 165 -1.72 15.47 4.21
C ILE A 165 -0.83 14.76 3.19
N GLY A 166 0.47 15.03 3.16
CA GLY A 166 1.43 14.33 2.31
C GLY A 166 1.49 12.83 2.60
N ASN A 167 1.19 12.41 3.83
CA ASN A 167 1.05 11.01 4.19
C ASN A 167 -0.06 10.29 3.41
N ALA A 168 -1.05 11.02 2.89
CA ALA A 168 -2.15 10.44 2.14
C ALA A 168 -1.72 9.84 0.79
N THR A 169 -0.51 10.15 0.29
CA THR A 169 0.10 9.46 -0.86
C THR A 169 0.18 7.94 -0.68
N ASN A 170 0.34 7.48 0.57
CA ASN A 170 0.44 6.07 0.93
C ASN A 170 -0.71 5.61 1.85
N ARG A 171 -1.77 6.41 2.01
CA ARG A 171 -2.96 5.99 2.74
C ARG A 171 -3.94 5.26 1.83
N ALA A 172 -4.39 4.10 2.28
CA ALA A 172 -5.40 3.26 1.64
C ALA A 172 -6.52 2.90 2.65
N PRO A 173 -7.65 2.33 2.21
CA PRO A 173 -8.76 1.98 3.10
C PRO A 173 -8.40 0.91 4.15
N TYR A 174 -7.45 0.02 3.82
CA TYR A 174 -7.00 -1.10 4.66
C TYR A 174 -5.47 -1.24 4.60
N PRO A 175 -4.84 -1.93 5.57
CA PRO A 175 -3.48 -2.43 5.41
C PRO A 175 -3.36 -3.21 4.11
N THR A 176 -2.49 -2.77 3.21
CA THR A 176 -2.40 -3.28 1.84
C THR A 176 -0.95 -3.47 1.42
N LEU A 177 -0.66 -4.65 0.89
CA LEU A 177 0.62 -5.03 0.29
C LEU A 177 0.43 -5.09 -1.22
N HIS A 178 1.34 -4.48 -1.98
CA HIS A 178 1.23 -4.33 -3.42
C HIS A 178 2.44 -4.97 -4.10
N LEU A 179 2.23 -6.08 -4.80
CA LEU A 179 3.27 -6.77 -5.58
C LEU A 179 3.27 -6.24 -7.01
N LEU A 180 4.40 -5.67 -7.42
CA LEU A 180 4.61 -5.09 -8.75
C LEU A 180 5.76 -5.80 -9.45
N ARG A 181 5.65 -6.03 -10.76
CA ARG A 181 6.80 -6.52 -11.54
C ARG A 181 7.80 -5.40 -11.75
N GLU A 182 9.07 -5.65 -11.43
CA GLU A 182 10.15 -4.69 -11.67
C GLU A 182 10.25 -4.34 -13.16
N GLU A 183 10.19 -5.34 -14.05
CA GLU A 183 10.20 -5.10 -15.50
C GLU A 183 9.06 -4.17 -15.98
N SER A 184 7.87 -4.25 -15.36
CA SER A 184 6.75 -3.37 -15.70
C SER A 184 6.94 -1.96 -15.18
N ILE A 185 7.59 -1.80 -14.02
CA ILE A 185 8.00 -0.50 -13.50
C ILE A 185 9.04 0.11 -14.43
N ASP A 186 10.08 -0.64 -14.81
CA ASP A 186 11.17 -0.14 -15.65
C ASP A 186 10.66 0.37 -17.00
N ARG A 187 9.83 -0.43 -17.69
CA ARG A 187 9.18 0.00 -18.95
C ARG A 187 8.33 1.26 -18.76
N ALA A 188 7.68 1.39 -17.60
CA ALA A 188 6.88 2.57 -17.31
C ALA A 188 7.78 3.79 -17.06
N VAL A 189 8.86 3.65 -16.29
CA VAL A 189 9.83 4.73 -16.04
C VAL A 189 10.49 5.20 -17.33
N GLU A 190 10.87 4.29 -18.23
CA GLU A 190 11.39 4.64 -19.56
C GLU A 190 10.40 5.48 -20.38
N ALA A 191 9.10 5.23 -20.24
CA ALA A 191 8.04 5.98 -20.90
C ALA A 191 7.70 7.31 -20.19
N PHE A 192 8.16 7.53 -18.96
CA PHE A 192 7.86 8.70 -18.13
C PHE A 192 9.16 9.29 -17.55
N PRO A 193 9.86 10.18 -18.31
CA PRO A 193 11.17 10.73 -17.95
C PRO A 193 11.24 11.48 -16.60
N GLU A 194 10.09 11.85 -16.05
CA GLU A 194 9.94 12.64 -14.82
C GLU A 194 9.61 11.74 -13.60
N ALA A 195 9.90 10.45 -13.66
CA ALA A 195 9.56 9.51 -12.60
C ALA A 195 10.14 9.91 -11.22
N GLU A 196 11.30 10.55 -11.21
CA GLU A 196 11.96 11.07 -10.01
C GLU A 196 11.15 12.18 -9.32
N ALA A 197 10.38 12.97 -10.09
CA ALA A 197 9.54 14.05 -9.57
C ALA A 197 8.15 13.58 -9.07
N ILE A 198 7.81 12.29 -9.22
CA ILE A 198 6.49 11.76 -8.82
C ILE A 198 6.23 12.03 -7.34
N PHE A 199 7.23 11.80 -6.48
CA PHE A 199 7.05 11.98 -5.04
C PHE A 199 6.70 13.44 -4.70
N GLU A 200 7.51 14.40 -5.15
CA GLU A 200 7.30 15.82 -4.89
C GLU A 200 5.96 16.30 -5.45
N ARG A 201 5.64 15.95 -6.70
CA ARG A 201 4.35 16.28 -7.34
C ARG A 201 3.16 15.71 -6.58
N ASN A 202 3.27 14.51 -6.01
CA ASN A 202 2.20 13.91 -5.24
C ASN A 202 1.95 14.68 -3.94
N ILE A 203 3.02 15.12 -3.27
CA ILE A 203 2.92 15.97 -2.07
C ILE A 203 2.25 17.29 -2.43
N GLU A 204 2.73 18.00 -3.45
CA GLU A 204 2.14 19.27 -3.91
C GLU A 204 0.65 19.12 -4.29
N THR A 205 0.30 18.02 -4.96
CA THR A 205 -1.09 17.70 -5.34
C THR A 205 -1.96 17.56 -4.10
N LEU A 206 -1.49 16.84 -3.07
CA LEU A 206 -2.23 16.62 -1.84
C LEU A 206 -2.30 17.86 -0.94
N GLU A 207 -1.24 18.66 -0.90
CA GLU A 207 -1.24 19.96 -0.23
C GLU A 207 -2.25 20.92 -0.87
N SER A 208 -2.28 20.97 -2.20
CA SER A 208 -3.24 21.78 -2.96
C SER A 208 -4.68 21.29 -2.80
N LEU A 209 -4.89 19.97 -2.77
CA LEU A 209 -6.19 19.35 -2.51
C LEU A 209 -6.67 19.63 -1.08
N GLY A 210 -5.75 19.57 -0.12
CA GLY A 210 -5.99 19.74 1.31
C GLY A 210 -6.85 18.63 1.92
N ARG A 211 -7.02 18.69 3.25
CA ARG A 211 -7.78 17.70 4.03
C ARG A 211 -9.23 17.58 3.57
N ALA A 212 -9.87 18.71 3.27
CA ALA A 212 -11.26 18.76 2.86
C ALA A 212 -11.46 18.09 1.49
N GLY A 213 -10.57 18.36 0.53
CA GLY A 213 -10.60 17.72 -0.77
C GLY A 213 -10.36 16.21 -0.67
N TRP A 214 -9.40 15.78 0.14
CA TRP A 214 -9.16 14.36 0.39
C TRP A 214 -10.38 13.66 1.00
N ALA A 215 -11.01 14.26 2.01
CA ALA A 215 -12.21 13.70 2.64
C ALA A 215 -13.38 13.59 1.64
N ALA A 216 -13.51 14.55 0.73
CA ALA A 216 -14.54 14.56 -0.31
C ALA A 216 -14.37 13.44 -1.36
N LEU A 217 -13.20 12.81 -1.45
CA LEU A 217 -13.00 11.65 -2.32
C LEU A 217 -13.68 10.38 -1.81
N THR A 218 -14.08 10.36 -0.52
CA THR A 218 -14.74 9.23 0.14
C THR A 218 -14.00 7.90 0.00
N VAL A 219 -12.66 7.90 0.02
CA VAL A 219 -11.81 6.72 -0.21
C VAL A 219 -11.47 5.92 1.05
N GLY A 220 -12.26 6.04 2.11
CA GLY A 220 -12.10 5.26 3.35
C GLY A 220 -12.91 3.95 3.32
N VAL A 221 -12.92 3.24 4.44
CA VAL A 221 -13.78 2.05 4.67
C VAL A 221 -15.25 2.40 4.40
N GLY A 222 -15.93 1.59 3.59
CA GLY A 222 -17.31 1.81 3.15
C GLY A 222 -17.47 2.92 2.11
N GLY A 223 -16.37 3.44 1.57
CA GLY A 223 -16.32 4.51 0.59
C GLY A 223 -17.02 4.19 -0.72
N ALA A 224 -16.93 2.94 -1.16
CA ALA A 224 -17.54 2.48 -2.41
C ALA A 224 -19.08 2.41 -2.37
N SER A 225 -19.69 2.50 -1.19
CA SER A 225 -21.14 2.42 -0.99
C SER A 225 -21.82 3.77 -0.75
N ARG A 226 -21.08 4.87 -0.84
CA ARG A 226 -21.55 6.23 -0.56
C ARG A 226 -21.90 7.02 -1.81
#